data_AF-A0A6I8LU84-F1
#
_entry.id   AF-A0A6I8LU84-F1
#
_cell.length_a   1.000
_cell.length_b   1.000
_cell.length_c   1.000
_cell.angle_alpha   90.00
_cell.angle_beta   90.00
_cell.angle_gamma   90.00
#
_symmetry.space_group_name_H-M   'P 1'
#
loop_
_entity.id
_entity.type
_entity.pdbx_description
1 polymer ?
#
loop_
_entity_poly.entity_id
_entity_poly.type
_entity_poly.pdbx_seq_one_letter_code
_entity_poly.pdbx_strand_id
1 'polypeptide(L)'
;MKERASAVGQERFKRPTMEELVEWALEEPPPVRNLAELLDSAAVGIVKHSWRNSPWEDVHADPASPLTDGEMMRSNAATTRLAREFLQDFFRDFFEVDVPPAGTGSGSLIDGLLQLDECDFLDDFDDGDLLADSMLSPLFVALTSRVLPCGYTVREVAAELYPELEDHAAANLDHFADVTDRHSLRASLYLKAKAAEFERWWLGPDWSEVVDALATVMAEPEHHHWDIRGYPEPAGRPGRCRDIEQLAAVLKQGPDRLTAAEAEWCVEDAGIGFALHHVRSDAAMKR
;
A
#
# COMPACT_ATOMS: atom_id res chain seq x y z
N MET A 1 -10.20 -6.38 55.96
CA MET A 1 -9.69 -5.41 54.94
C MET A 1 -8.96 -6.12 53.79
N LYS A 2 -9.42 -7.32 53.41
CA LYS A 2 -8.92 -8.12 52.28
C LYS A 2 -10.15 -8.55 51.48
N GLU A 3 -10.73 -7.66 50.67
CA GLU A 3 -11.82 -8.04 49.74
C GLU A 3 -12.21 -6.94 48.72
N ARG A 4 -11.28 -6.08 48.29
CA ARG A 4 -11.57 -5.05 47.27
C ARG A 4 -10.45 -4.85 46.25
N ALA A 5 -9.89 -5.94 45.74
CA ALA A 5 -8.89 -5.88 44.66
C ALA A 5 -9.10 -6.99 43.62
N SER A 6 -10.36 -7.23 43.20
CA SER A 6 -10.68 -8.28 42.22
C SER A 6 -11.81 -7.88 41.25
N ALA A 7 -11.95 -6.60 40.91
CA ALA A 7 -13.01 -6.17 40.00
C ALA A 7 -12.62 -4.98 39.10
N VAL A 8 -11.35 -4.93 38.66
CA VAL A 8 -11.02 -4.17 37.44
C VAL A 8 -10.85 -5.22 36.36
N GLY A 9 -11.98 -5.57 35.75
CA GLY A 9 -12.06 -6.52 34.66
C GLY A 9 -11.13 -6.07 33.53
N GLN A 10 -10.34 -7.01 33.05
CA GLN A 10 -9.82 -6.96 31.69
C GLN A 10 -11.05 -6.96 30.76
N GLU A 11 -11.53 -5.78 30.37
CA GLU A 11 -12.30 -5.68 29.14
C GLU A 11 -11.37 -6.14 28.02
N ARG A 12 -11.50 -7.41 27.66
CA ARG A 12 -10.91 -7.98 26.45
C ARG A 12 -11.49 -7.14 25.32
N PHE A 13 -10.64 -6.35 24.65
CA PHE A 13 -11.02 -5.69 23.40
C PHE A 13 -11.59 -6.76 22.47
N LYS A 14 -12.93 -6.75 22.31
CA LYS A 14 -13.60 -7.60 21.34
C LYS A 14 -13.15 -7.10 19.97
N ARG A 15 -12.52 -7.96 19.18
CA ARG A 15 -12.23 -7.62 17.79
C ARG A 15 -13.57 -7.38 17.08
N PRO A 16 -13.70 -6.31 16.29
CA PRO A 16 -14.91 -6.07 15.54
C PRO A 16 -15.17 -7.26 14.60
N THR A 17 -16.44 -7.58 14.44
CA THR A 17 -16.94 -8.51 13.43
C THR A 17 -16.82 -7.90 12.04
N MET A 18 -17.01 -8.72 11.02
CA MET A 18 -16.94 -8.22 9.65
C MET A 18 -18.06 -7.23 9.36
N GLU A 19 -19.27 -7.55 9.79
CA GLU A 19 -20.43 -6.70 9.65
C GLU A 19 -20.21 -5.34 10.34
N GLU A 20 -19.65 -5.34 11.56
CA GLU A 20 -19.28 -4.09 12.27
C GLU A 20 -18.21 -3.28 11.49
N LEU A 21 -17.27 -3.93 10.79
CA LEU A 21 -16.26 -3.24 9.96
C LEU A 21 -16.84 -2.68 8.66
N VAL A 22 -17.74 -3.41 8.01
CA VAL A 22 -18.42 -2.97 6.78
C VAL A 22 -19.36 -1.81 7.07
N GLU A 23 -20.15 -1.90 8.14
CA GLU A 23 -21.00 -0.80 8.60
C GLU A 23 -20.18 0.46 8.86
N TRP A 24 -19.07 0.34 9.62
CA TRP A 24 -18.15 1.46 9.83
C TRP A 24 -17.58 2.01 8.52
N ALA A 25 -17.21 1.15 7.58
CA ALA A 25 -16.66 1.58 6.29
C ALA A 25 -17.65 2.38 5.44
N LEU A 26 -18.95 2.06 5.53
CA LEU A 26 -20.03 2.75 4.84
C LEU A 26 -20.46 4.03 5.55
N GLU A 27 -20.49 4.04 6.89
CA GLU A 27 -20.86 5.20 7.69
C GLU A 27 -19.80 6.31 7.66
N GLU A 28 -18.52 5.92 7.65
CA GLU A 28 -17.38 6.84 7.64
C GLU A 28 -16.50 6.60 6.41
N PRO A 29 -16.96 6.86 5.16
CA PRO A 29 -16.22 6.48 3.95
C PRO A 29 -14.76 7.00 3.95
N PRO A 30 -13.84 6.27 3.29
CA PRO A 30 -12.45 6.71 3.19
C PRO A 30 -12.38 8.13 2.58
N PRO A 31 -11.41 8.96 3.00
CA PRO A 31 -11.32 10.36 2.57
C PRO A 31 -10.75 10.51 1.14
N VAL A 32 -11.38 9.87 0.17
CA VAL A 32 -11.04 9.87 -1.26
C VAL A 32 -12.10 10.65 -2.04
N ARG A 33 -11.70 11.32 -3.12
CA ARG A 33 -12.55 12.27 -3.85
C ARG A 33 -13.24 11.68 -5.08
N ASN A 34 -12.67 10.63 -5.65
CA ASN A 34 -13.11 10.07 -6.93
C ASN A 34 -12.75 8.58 -6.98
N LEU A 35 -13.24 7.91 -8.02
CA LEU A 35 -12.99 6.49 -8.24
C LEU A 35 -11.50 6.15 -8.33
N ALA A 36 -10.68 6.96 -9.01
CA ALA A 36 -9.24 6.69 -9.13
C ALA A 36 -8.53 6.67 -7.77
N GLU A 37 -8.84 7.63 -6.89
CA GLU A 37 -8.29 7.66 -5.53
C GLU A 37 -8.80 6.48 -4.68
N LEU A 38 -10.05 6.07 -4.88
CA LEU A 38 -10.61 4.89 -4.22
C LEU A 38 -9.88 3.61 -4.66
N LEU A 39 -9.70 3.39 -5.97
CA LEU A 39 -9.02 2.20 -6.49
C LEU A 39 -7.55 2.16 -6.07
N ASP A 40 -6.86 3.30 -6.08
CA ASP A 40 -5.48 3.38 -5.61
C ASP A 40 -5.36 3.04 -4.13
N SER A 41 -6.28 3.55 -3.30
CA SER A 41 -6.32 3.25 -1.88
C SER A 41 -6.70 1.79 -1.64
N ALA A 42 -7.68 1.25 -2.38
CA ALA A 42 -8.09 -0.15 -2.28
C ALA A 42 -6.94 -1.09 -2.68
N ALA A 43 -6.18 -0.77 -3.74
CA ALA A 43 -5.00 -1.53 -4.16
C ALA A 43 -3.98 -1.63 -3.02
N VAL A 44 -3.70 -0.53 -2.33
CA VAL A 44 -2.83 -0.53 -1.14
C VAL A 44 -3.40 -1.43 -0.04
N GLY A 45 -4.70 -1.31 0.26
CA GLY A 45 -5.36 -2.13 1.28
C GLY A 45 -5.36 -3.63 1.00
N ILE A 46 -5.56 -4.01 -0.26
CA ILE A 46 -5.46 -5.40 -0.72
C ILE A 46 -4.07 -5.91 -0.42
N VAL A 47 -3.02 -5.24 -0.91
CA VAL A 47 -1.63 -5.68 -0.71
C VAL A 47 -1.24 -5.67 0.76
N LYS A 48 -1.68 -4.68 1.53
CA LYS A 48 -1.40 -4.64 2.95
C LYS A 48 -1.90 -5.90 3.66
N HIS A 49 -3.11 -6.35 3.38
CA HIS A 49 -3.71 -7.48 4.08
C HIS A 49 -3.36 -8.84 3.46
N SER A 50 -3.30 -8.96 2.14
CA SER A 50 -3.00 -10.24 1.47
C SER A 50 -1.50 -10.53 1.39
N TRP A 51 -0.65 -9.51 1.51
CA TRP A 51 0.79 -9.64 1.26
C TRP A 51 1.65 -9.11 2.41
N ARG A 52 1.56 -7.84 2.80
CA ARG A 52 2.51 -7.27 3.78
C ARG A 52 2.28 -7.77 5.20
N ASN A 53 1.05 -7.70 5.69
CA ASN A 53 0.67 -8.15 7.03
C ASN A 53 0.36 -9.66 6.99
N SER A 54 1.33 -10.45 6.58
CA SER A 54 1.23 -11.89 6.36
C SER A 54 2.52 -12.58 6.81
N PRO A 55 2.68 -13.92 6.65
CA PRO A 55 3.96 -14.60 6.84
C PRO A 55 5.12 -13.97 6.05
N TRP A 56 4.85 -13.17 5.03
CA TRP A 56 5.85 -12.36 4.32
C TRP A 56 6.63 -11.41 5.24
N GLU A 57 6.02 -10.92 6.31
CA GLU A 57 6.71 -10.13 7.34
C GLU A 57 7.70 -10.96 8.14
N ASP A 58 7.36 -12.21 8.46
CA ASP A 58 8.26 -13.14 9.13
C ASP A 58 9.42 -13.54 8.22
N VAL A 59 9.16 -13.75 6.93
CA VAL A 59 10.21 -13.96 5.91
C VAL A 59 11.18 -12.78 5.88
N HIS A 60 10.70 -11.55 5.96
CA HIS A 60 11.55 -10.37 5.99
C HIS A 60 12.31 -10.20 7.32
N ALA A 61 11.70 -10.57 8.45
CA ALA A 61 12.31 -10.47 9.76
C ALA A 61 13.47 -11.46 9.97
N ASP A 62 13.56 -12.52 9.16
CA ASP A 62 14.67 -13.47 9.21
C ASP A 62 15.98 -12.83 8.71
N PRO A 63 17.05 -12.77 9.53
CA PRO A 63 18.36 -12.24 9.12
C PRO A 63 19.02 -12.98 7.94
N ALA A 64 18.62 -14.22 7.65
CA ALA A 64 19.09 -14.99 6.50
C ALA A 64 18.31 -14.69 5.22
N SER A 65 17.21 -13.92 5.32
CA SER A 65 16.35 -13.59 4.20
C SER A 65 17.04 -12.70 3.17
N PRO A 66 16.78 -12.91 1.86
CA PRO A 66 17.19 -11.98 0.83
C PRO A 66 16.34 -10.69 0.82
N LEU A 67 15.28 -10.59 1.64
CA LEU A 67 14.41 -9.41 1.74
C LEU A 67 14.96 -8.42 2.76
N THR A 68 15.88 -7.57 2.33
CA THR A 68 16.25 -6.37 3.11
C THR A 68 15.08 -5.37 3.17
N ASP A 69 15.21 -4.33 3.99
CA ASP A 69 14.24 -3.21 4.06
C ASP A 69 14.01 -2.57 2.67
N GLY A 70 15.08 -2.38 1.90
CA GLY A 70 15.01 -1.93 0.51
C GLY A 70 14.26 -2.89 -0.40
N GLU A 71 14.51 -4.20 -0.31
CA GLU A 71 13.77 -5.20 -1.09
C GLU A 71 12.32 -5.34 -0.66
N MET A 72 12.01 -5.15 0.62
CA MET A 72 10.65 -5.06 1.14
C MET A 72 9.90 -3.89 0.49
N MET A 73 10.52 -2.70 0.44
CA MET A 73 9.97 -1.53 -0.23
C MET A 73 9.72 -1.80 -1.71
N ARG A 74 10.72 -2.32 -2.44
CA ARG A 74 10.60 -2.65 -3.87
C ARG A 74 9.50 -3.68 -4.13
N SER A 75 9.45 -4.73 -3.32
CA SER A 75 8.47 -5.82 -3.46
C SER A 75 7.06 -5.35 -3.17
N ASN A 76 6.85 -4.59 -2.09
CA ASN A 76 5.54 -4.03 -1.76
C ASN A 76 5.04 -3.09 -2.86
N ALA A 77 5.90 -2.21 -3.38
CA ALA A 77 5.53 -1.30 -4.47
C ALA A 77 5.19 -2.05 -5.76
N ALA A 78 5.99 -3.05 -6.16
CA ALA A 78 5.68 -3.90 -7.31
C ALA A 78 4.33 -4.62 -7.13
N THR A 79 4.04 -5.07 -5.91
CA THR A 79 2.77 -5.73 -5.57
C THR A 79 1.59 -4.75 -5.65
N THR A 80 1.74 -3.53 -5.14
CA THR A 80 0.70 -2.49 -5.20
C THR A 80 0.43 -2.09 -6.64
N ARG A 81 1.46 -1.98 -7.48
CA ARG A 81 1.28 -1.74 -8.92
C ARG A 81 0.46 -2.84 -9.57
N LEU A 82 0.80 -4.10 -9.28
CA LEU A 82 0.08 -5.26 -9.81
C LEU A 82 -1.39 -5.25 -9.38
N ALA A 83 -1.68 -5.05 -8.08
CA ALA A 83 -3.06 -4.99 -7.58
C ALA A 83 -3.86 -3.84 -8.22
N ARG A 84 -3.21 -2.68 -8.45
CA ARG A 84 -3.80 -1.55 -9.16
C ARG A 84 -4.14 -1.91 -10.61
N GLU A 85 -3.23 -2.56 -11.34
CA GLU A 85 -3.45 -3.01 -12.72
C GLU A 85 -4.66 -3.95 -12.81
N PHE A 86 -4.76 -4.95 -11.91
CA PHE A 86 -5.92 -5.85 -11.88
C PHE A 86 -7.25 -5.15 -11.56
N LEU A 87 -7.25 -4.19 -10.63
CA LEU A 87 -8.46 -3.39 -10.34
C LEU A 87 -8.86 -2.55 -11.56
N GLN A 88 -7.91 -1.88 -12.20
CA GLN A 88 -8.17 -1.06 -13.38
C GLN A 88 -8.68 -1.91 -14.55
N ASP A 89 -8.08 -3.09 -14.76
CA ASP A 89 -8.48 -4.02 -15.80
C ASP A 89 -9.90 -4.55 -15.55
N PHE A 90 -10.23 -4.93 -14.31
CA PHE A 90 -11.59 -5.32 -13.94
C PHE A 90 -12.61 -4.22 -14.23
N PHE A 91 -12.32 -2.97 -13.85
CA PHE A 91 -13.23 -1.85 -14.09
C PHE A 91 -13.43 -1.55 -15.58
N ARG A 92 -12.34 -1.63 -16.35
CA ARG A 92 -12.40 -1.44 -17.80
C ARG A 92 -13.20 -2.55 -18.49
N ASP A 93 -13.01 -3.80 -18.07
CA ASP A 93 -13.60 -4.95 -18.75
C ASP A 93 -15.07 -5.19 -18.36
N PHE A 94 -15.47 -4.85 -17.12
CA PHE A 94 -16.83 -5.10 -16.61
C PHE A 94 -17.73 -3.88 -16.59
N PHE A 95 -17.18 -2.68 -16.38
CA PHE A 95 -17.96 -1.45 -16.30
C PHE A 95 -17.71 -0.51 -17.48
N GLU A 96 -16.79 -0.87 -18.39
CA GLU A 96 -16.35 0.00 -19.51
C GLU A 96 -15.79 1.34 -19.02
N VAL A 97 -15.25 1.38 -17.79
CA VAL A 97 -14.69 2.59 -17.17
C VAL A 97 -13.16 2.53 -17.22
N ASP A 98 -12.54 3.48 -17.93
CA ASP A 98 -11.08 3.65 -17.93
C ASP A 98 -10.63 4.54 -16.76
N VAL A 99 -10.03 3.92 -15.75
CA VAL A 99 -9.56 4.61 -14.53
C VAL A 99 -8.04 4.79 -14.60
N PRO A 100 -7.52 6.01 -14.81
CA PRO A 100 -6.09 6.26 -14.80
C PRO A 100 -5.53 6.09 -13.37
N PRO A 101 -4.21 5.81 -13.22
CA PRO A 101 -3.58 5.86 -11.91
C PRO A 101 -3.73 7.24 -11.27
N ALA A 102 -3.91 7.32 -9.95
CA ALA A 102 -4.05 8.62 -9.30
C ALA A 102 -2.78 9.48 -9.49
N GLY A 103 -2.97 10.77 -9.76
CA GLY A 103 -1.87 11.73 -9.89
C GLY A 103 -1.16 11.78 -11.26
N THR A 104 -1.53 10.97 -12.26
CA THR A 104 -0.93 11.04 -13.62
C THR A 104 -1.52 12.15 -14.49
N GLY A 105 -1.85 13.30 -13.91
CA GLY A 105 -2.59 14.39 -14.55
C GLY A 105 -1.94 14.92 -15.83
N SER A 106 -2.27 14.32 -16.97
CA SER A 106 -2.42 14.96 -18.29
C SER A 106 -2.95 13.93 -19.31
N GLY A 107 -4.26 13.72 -19.38
CA GLY A 107 -4.82 12.88 -20.44
C GLY A 107 -6.33 12.74 -20.33
N SER A 108 -7.04 13.42 -21.24
CA SER A 108 -8.48 13.35 -21.55
C SER A 108 -9.46 13.13 -20.39
N LEU A 109 -10.13 14.23 -20.01
CA LEU A 109 -11.46 14.24 -19.41
C LEU A 109 -12.35 13.16 -20.04
N ILE A 110 -12.81 12.17 -19.28
CA ILE A 110 -14.24 11.85 -19.10
C ILE A 110 -14.48 10.73 -18.06
N ASP A 111 -13.59 9.74 -17.82
CA ASP A 111 -13.96 8.59 -16.95
C ASP A 111 -13.16 8.42 -15.64
N GLY A 112 -11.95 8.97 -15.54
CA GLY A 112 -11.10 8.84 -14.35
C GLY A 112 -11.41 9.76 -13.16
N LEU A 113 -12.33 10.71 -13.35
CA LEU A 113 -12.72 11.72 -12.35
C LEU A 113 -14.16 11.54 -11.86
N LEU A 114 -14.79 10.40 -12.19
CA LEU A 114 -16.13 10.08 -11.72
C LEU A 114 -16.19 10.30 -10.21
N GLN A 115 -17.12 11.19 -9.83
CA GLN A 115 -17.38 11.41 -8.42
C GLN A 115 -18.02 10.13 -7.88
N LEU A 116 -17.76 9.81 -6.62
CA LEU A 116 -18.23 8.54 -6.06
C LEU A 116 -19.76 8.46 -6.00
N ASP A 117 -20.45 9.59 -5.90
CA ASP A 117 -21.91 9.70 -5.97
C ASP A 117 -22.48 9.47 -7.37
N GLU A 118 -21.64 9.45 -8.41
CA GLU A 118 -22.03 9.11 -9.79
C GLU A 118 -21.82 7.61 -10.11
N CYS A 119 -21.23 6.85 -9.19
CA CYS A 119 -20.84 5.45 -9.38
C CYS A 119 -21.86 4.47 -8.76
N ASP A 120 -23.13 4.57 -9.14
CA ASP A 120 -24.21 3.70 -8.61
C ASP A 120 -23.96 2.21 -8.89
N PHE A 121 -23.26 1.90 -9.98
CA PHE A 121 -22.87 0.53 -10.34
C PHE A 121 -22.00 -0.15 -9.26
N LEU A 122 -21.34 0.61 -8.38
CA LEU A 122 -20.59 0.06 -7.24
C LEU A 122 -21.52 -0.48 -6.16
N ASP A 123 -22.71 0.10 -6.02
CA ASP A 123 -23.73 -0.35 -5.06
C ASP A 123 -24.54 -1.51 -5.63
N ASP A 124 -24.78 -1.51 -6.95
CA ASP A 124 -25.55 -2.55 -7.65
C ASP A 124 -24.74 -3.83 -7.92
N PHE A 125 -23.40 -3.77 -7.90
CA PHE A 125 -22.55 -4.95 -8.10
C PHE A 125 -22.35 -5.71 -6.79
N ASP A 126 -22.89 -6.93 -6.74
CA ASP A 126 -22.77 -7.88 -5.63
C ASP A 126 -22.30 -9.28 -6.09
N ASP A 127 -21.79 -9.44 -7.31
CA ASP A 127 -21.37 -10.75 -7.81
C ASP A 127 -19.92 -11.06 -7.36
N GLY A 128 -19.80 -11.56 -6.12
CA GLY A 128 -18.51 -11.92 -5.53
C GLY A 128 -17.79 -13.04 -6.29
N ASP A 129 -18.52 -14.01 -6.84
CA ASP A 129 -17.96 -15.09 -7.66
C ASP A 129 -17.36 -14.53 -8.96
N LEU A 130 -18.05 -13.60 -9.62
CA LEU A 130 -17.53 -12.95 -10.82
C LEU A 130 -16.29 -12.10 -10.52
N LEU A 131 -16.28 -11.36 -9.41
CA LEU A 131 -15.09 -10.63 -8.94
C LEU A 131 -13.93 -11.58 -8.66
N ALA A 132 -14.21 -12.73 -8.03
CA ALA A 132 -13.23 -13.75 -7.72
C ALA A 132 -12.60 -14.35 -8.97
N ASP A 133 -13.43 -14.77 -9.94
CA ASP A 133 -12.97 -15.40 -11.17
C ASP A 133 -12.23 -14.42 -12.09
N SER A 134 -12.72 -13.18 -12.16
CA SER A 134 -12.26 -12.21 -13.16
C SER A 134 -11.06 -11.39 -12.70
N MET A 135 -10.89 -11.18 -11.40
CA MET A 135 -9.84 -10.32 -10.85
C MET A 135 -9.01 -11.01 -9.76
N LEU A 136 -9.66 -11.54 -8.72
CA LEU A 136 -8.94 -11.96 -7.51
C LEU A 136 -8.14 -13.25 -7.70
N SER A 137 -8.68 -14.23 -8.43
CA SER A 137 -7.98 -15.48 -8.75
C SER A 137 -6.77 -15.26 -9.67
N PRO A 138 -6.88 -14.49 -10.78
CA PRO A 138 -5.72 -14.07 -11.55
C PRO A 138 -4.69 -13.29 -10.72
N LEU A 139 -5.14 -12.36 -9.86
CA LEU A 139 -4.28 -11.62 -8.96
C LEU A 139 -3.55 -12.56 -8.00
N PHE A 140 -4.24 -13.52 -7.37
CA PHE A 140 -3.65 -14.53 -6.49
C PHE A 140 -2.50 -15.26 -7.19
N VAL A 141 -2.74 -15.78 -8.39
CA VAL A 141 -1.70 -16.46 -9.18
C VAL A 141 -0.51 -15.53 -9.44
N ALA A 142 -0.76 -14.28 -9.85
CA ALA A 142 0.29 -13.31 -10.10
C ALA A 142 1.03 -12.89 -8.81
N LEU A 143 0.36 -12.90 -7.65
CA LEU A 143 0.95 -12.63 -6.35
C LEU A 143 1.91 -13.73 -5.92
N THR A 144 1.53 -15.00 -6.07
CA THR A 144 2.24 -16.13 -5.46
C THR A 144 3.24 -16.83 -6.40
N SER A 145 3.19 -16.58 -7.71
CA SER A 145 4.04 -17.26 -8.70
C SER A 145 5.11 -16.36 -9.35
N ARG A 146 5.09 -15.05 -9.09
CA ARG A 146 5.98 -14.10 -9.78
C ARG A 146 7.44 -14.15 -9.32
N VAL A 147 8.29 -13.55 -10.15
CA VAL A 147 9.66 -13.16 -9.80
C VAL A 147 9.65 -11.76 -9.18
N LEU A 148 10.32 -11.61 -8.04
CA LEU A 148 10.44 -10.35 -7.30
C LEU A 148 11.56 -9.47 -7.85
N PRO A 149 11.60 -8.18 -7.46
CA PRO A 149 12.67 -7.27 -7.89
C PRO A 149 14.09 -7.70 -7.49
N CYS A 150 14.24 -8.58 -6.50
CA CYS A 150 15.50 -9.20 -6.09
C CYS A 150 15.95 -10.37 -7.00
N GLY A 151 15.11 -10.78 -7.97
CA GLY A 151 15.41 -11.83 -8.95
C GLY A 151 14.98 -13.24 -8.54
N TYR A 152 14.49 -13.43 -7.31
CA TYR A 152 13.95 -14.69 -6.82
C TYR A 152 12.44 -14.78 -7.00
N THR A 153 11.90 -15.98 -7.18
CA THR A 153 10.46 -16.22 -7.10
C THR A 153 9.96 -16.06 -5.67
N VAL A 154 8.67 -15.75 -5.51
CA VAL A 154 8.01 -15.71 -4.19
C VAL A 154 8.21 -17.02 -3.42
N ARG A 155 8.12 -18.15 -4.12
CA ARG A 155 8.33 -19.48 -3.54
C ARG A 155 9.76 -19.69 -3.03
N GLU A 156 10.76 -19.25 -3.78
CA GLU A 156 12.16 -19.35 -3.35
C GLU A 156 12.44 -18.49 -2.11
N VAL A 157 11.84 -17.30 -2.02
CA VAL A 157 12.05 -16.38 -0.90
C VAL A 157 11.28 -16.83 0.35
N ALA A 158 10.00 -17.19 0.21
CA ALA A 158 9.19 -17.63 1.34
C ALA A 158 9.59 -19.02 1.86
N ALA A 159 10.21 -19.84 1.02
CA ALA A 159 10.73 -21.16 1.37
C ALA A 159 9.70 -22.01 2.16
N GLU A 160 9.98 -22.32 3.42
CA GLU A 160 9.11 -23.14 4.29
C GLU A 160 7.80 -22.43 4.66
N LEU A 161 7.76 -21.10 4.65
CA LEU A 161 6.57 -20.29 4.93
C LEU A 161 5.67 -20.11 3.71
N TYR A 162 6.07 -20.63 2.54
CA TYR A 162 5.29 -20.45 1.31
C TYR A 162 3.85 -20.99 1.39
N PRO A 163 3.57 -22.19 1.94
CA PRO A 163 2.19 -22.66 2.06
C PRO A 163 1.33 -21.74 2.95
N GLU A 164 1.89 -21.25 4.06
CA GLU A 164 1.19 -20.34 4.97
C GLU A 164 0.92 -18.99 4.30
N LEU A 165 1.86 -18.51 3.48
CA LEU A 165 1.68 -17.30 2.68
C LEU A 165 0.59 -17.47 1.62
N GLU A 166 0.54 -18.61 0.91
CA GLU A 166 -0.51 -18.92 -0.07
C GLU A 166 -1.89 -18.96 0.61
N ASP A 167 -2.03 -19.69 1.71
CA ASP A 167 -3.29 -19.80 2.45
C ASP A 167 -3.75 -18.43 2.97
N HIS A 168 -2.83 -17.61 3.48
CA HIS A 168 -3.12 -16.26 3.96
C HIS A 168 -3.57 -15.33 2.83
N ALA A 169 -2.87 -15.36 1.69
CA ALA A 169 -3.21 -14.54 0.53
C ALA A 169 -4.59 -14.94 -0.04
N ALA A 170 -4.84 -16.24 -0.20
CA ALA A 170 -6.12 -16.77 -0.66
C ALA A 170 -7.26 -16.33 0.29
N ALA A 171 -7.12 -16.56 1.59
CA ALA A 171 -8.16 -16.20 2.57
C ALA A 171 -8.48 -14.69 2.56
N ASN A 172 -7.49 -13.81 2.38
CA ASN A 172 -7.71 -12.36 2.34
C ASN A 172 -8.36 -11.87 1.04
N LEU A 173 -8.14 -12.57 -0.07
CA LEU A 173 -8.77 -12.30 -1.36
C LEU A 173 -10.18 -12.88 -1.41
N ASP A 174 -10.40 -14.11 -0.95
CA ASP A 174 -11.73 -14.70 -0.78
C ASP A 174 -12.61 -13.83 0.11
N HIS A 175 -12.01 -13.25 1.16
CA HIS A 175 -12.70 -12.33 2.03
C HIS A 175 -13.14 -11.02 1.32
N PHE A 176 -12.40 -10.58 0.30
CA PHE A 176 -12.86 -9.47 -0.55
C PHE A 176 -14.13 -9.89 -1.30
N ALA A 177 -14.09 -11.03 -2.00
CA ALA A 177 -15.25 -11.56 -2.73
C ALA A 177 -16.48 -11.74 -1.82
N ASP A 178 -16.30 -12.28 -0.62
CA ASP A 178 -17.39 -12.49 0.35
C ASP A 178 -18.04 -11.18 0.82
N VAL A 179 -17.26 -10.10 1.01
CA VAL A 179 -17.83 -8.78 1.34
C VAL A 179 -18.57 -8.19 0.15
N THR A 180 -18.08 -8.41 -1.07
CA THR A 180 -18.79 -8.00 -2.29
C THR A 180 -20.13 -8.74 -2.41
N ASP A 181 -20.14 -10.06 -2.21
CA ASP A 181 -21.33 -10.92 -2.31
C ASP A 181 -22.43 -10.56 -1.30
N ARG A 182 -22.03 -10.24 -0.06
CA ARG A 182 -22.99 -9.96 1.02
C ARG A 182 -23.47 -8.52 1.06
N HIS A 183 -22.73 -7.60 0.47
CA HIS A 183 -22.97 -6.17 0.61
C HIS A 183 -22.96 -5.44 -0.73
N SER A 184 -21.77 -5.15 -1.25
CA SER A 184 -21.56 -4.54 -2.56
C SER A 184 -20.06 -4.38 -2.88
N LEU A 185 -19.75 -4.09 -4.14
CA LEU A 185 -18.40 -3.69 -4.55
C LEU A 185 -17.97 -2.40 -3.84
N ARG A 186 -18.88 -1.44 -3.61
CA ARG A 186 -18.56 -0.22 -2.85
C ARG A 186 -18.10 -0.54 -1.43
N ALA A 187 -18.87 -1.35 -0.71
CA ALA A 187 -18.57 -1.72 0.67
C ALA A 187 -17.18 -2.36 0.79
N SER A 188 -16.90 -3.31 -0.09
CA SER A 188 -15.62 -4.01 -0.15
C SER A 188 -14.44 -3.08 -0.51
N LEU A 189 -14.59 -2.20 -1.50
CA LEU A 189 -13.58 -1.20 -1.86
C LEU A 189 -13.33 -0.19 -0.74
N TYR A 190 -14.38 0.30 -0.06
CA TYR A 190 -14.25 1.20 1.09
C TYR A 190 -13.49 0.52 2.22
N LEU A 191 -13.81 -0.73 2.53
CA LEU A 191 -13.11 -1.50 3.55
C LEU A 191 -11.62 -1.67 3.21
N LYS A 192 -11.27 -1.98 1.95
CA LYS A 192 -9.87 -2.06 1.52
C LYS A 192 -9.19 -0.69 1.54
N ALA A 193 -9.83 0.37 1.05
CA ALA A 193 -9.27 1.72 1.07
C ALA A 193 -9.00 2.21 2.50
N LYS A 194 -9.87 1.89 3.46
CA LYS A 194 -9.63 2.17 4.88
C LYS A 194 -8.47 1.39 5.48
N ALA A 195 -8.28 0.15 5.04
CA ALA A 195 -7.08 -0.59 5.43
C ALA A 195 -5.79 0.12 4.99
N ALA A 196 -5.83 0.93 3.93
CA ALA A 196 -4.69 1.70 3.45
C ALA A 196 -4.33 2.93 4.29
N GLU A 197 -5.14 3.30 5.30
CA GLU A 197 -4.91 4.48 6.17
C GLU A 197 -3.64 4.40 7.04
N PHE A 198 -2.76 3.41 6.83
CA PHE A 198 -1.40 3.52 7.37
C PHE A 198 -0.68 4.67 6.66
N GLU A 199 -0.29 5.67 7.44
CA GLU A 199 0.58 6.74 6.94
C GLU A 199 1.77 6.09 6.21
N ARG A 200 1.98 6.50 4.95
CA ARG A 200 3.23 6.31 4.19
C ARG A 200 3.44 4.91 3.61
N TRP A 201 2.44 4.39 2.91
CA TRP A 201 2.64 3.23 2.03
C TRP A 201 3.44 3.57 0.77
N TRP A 202 4.30 2.65 0.32
CA TRP A 202 5.08 2.77 -0.92
C TRP A 202 4.15 2.71 -2.15
N LEU A 203 4.12 3.77 -2.97
CA LEU A 203 3.12 3.97 -4.03
C LEU A 203 1.67 4.19 -3.55
N GLY A 204 1.48 4.59 -2.28
CA GLY A 204 0.19 5.09 -1.81
C GLY A 204 -0.19 6.45 -2.43
N PRO A 205 -1.41 6.94 -2.19
CA PRO A 205 -1.90 8.20 -2.77
C PRO A 205 -0.97 9.42 -2.54
N ASP A 206 -0.38 9.51 -1.35
CA ASP A 206 0.52 10.61 -0.97
C ASP A 206 1.98 10.42 -1.46
N TRP A 207 2.26 9.39 -2.27
CA TRP A 207 3.63 9.01 -2.60
C TRP A 207 4.41 10.12 -3.30
N SER A 208 3.80 10.88 -4.21
CA SER A 208 4.49 12.01 -4.85
C SER A 208 4.91 13.06 -3.82
N GLU A 209 4.08 13.33 -2.80
CA GLU A 209 4.44 14.26 -1.72
C GLU A 209 5.58 13.72 -0.86
N VAL A 210 5.60 12.41 -0.60
CA VAL A 210 6.72 11.76 0.10
C VAL A 210 8.03 11.95 -0.68
N VAL A 211 8.00 11.76 -2.01
CA VAL A 211 9.18 11.94 -2.86
C VAL A 211 9.62 13.40 -2.92
N ASP A 212 8.68 14.34 -3.03
CA ASP A 212 8.99 15.77 -3.01
C ASP A 212 9.58 16.20 -1.66
N ALA A 213 9.03 15.70 -0.55
CA ALA A 213 9.58 15.92 0.78
C ALA A 213 10.99 15.34 0.94
N LEU A 214 11.25 14.14 0.40
CA LEU A 214 12.60 13.57 0.38
C LEU A 214 13.58 14.47 -0.39
N ALA A 215 13.17 14.96 -1.56
CA ALA A 215 13.99 15.87 -2.35
C ALA A 215 14.31 17.18 -1.59
N THR A 216 13.32 17.73 -0.86
CA THR A 216 13.53 18.88 0.03
C THR A 216 14.57 18.59 1.11
N VAL A 217 14.41 17.51 1.89
CA VAL A 217 15.37 17.22 2.97
C VAL A 217 16.76 16.89 2.44
N MET A 218 16.88 16.26 1.28
CA MET A 218 18.18 15.98 0.64
C MET A 218 18.89 17.24 0.13
N ALA A 219 18.16 18.32 -0.17
CA ALA A 219 18.72 19.61 -0.57
C ALA A 219 19.19 20.46 0.63
N GLU A 220 18.81 20.08 1.84
CA GLU A 220 19.05 20.85 3.08
C GLU A 220 19.85 19.99 4.09
N PRO A 221 21.20 20.03 4.08
CA PRO A 221 22.03 19.23 4.98
C PRO A 221 21.78 19.46 6.48
N GLU A 222 21.31 20.67 6.83
CA GLU A 222 21.01 21.08 8.20
C GLU A 222 19.53 20.82 8.58
N HIS A 223 18.74 20.17 7.73
CA HIS A 223 17.35 19.87 8.04
C HIS A 223 17.27 18.88 9.21
N HIS A 224 16.36 19.13 10.17
CA HIS A 224 16.20 18.31 11.39
C HIS A 224 15.89 16.82 11.12
N HIS A 225 15.50 16.49 9.89
CA HIS A 225 15.35 15.12 9.42
C HIS A 225 16.63 14.31 9.62
N TRP A 226 17.79 14.96 9.55
CA TRP A 226 19.11 14.35 9.70
C TRP A 226 19.58 14.25 11.15
N ASP A 227 18.82 14.72 12.14
CA ASP A 227 19.24 14.75 13.55
C ASP A 227 19.52 13.35 14.13
N ILE A 228 18.85 12.32 13.59
CA ILE A 228 18.97 10.93 14.08
C ILE A 228 20.05 10.15 13.33
N ARG A 229 20.05 10.22 12.00
CA ARG A 229 20.90 9.38 11.13
C ARG A 229 22.15 10.10 10.59
N GLY A 230 22.22 11.42 10.74
CA GLY A 230 23.23 12.28 10.13
C GLY A 230 22.98 12.49 8.64
N TYR A 231 23.47 13.60 8.09
CA TYR A 231 23.34 13.88 6.66
C TYR A 231 24.31 12.99 5.84
N PRO A 232 23.81 12.18 4.89
CA PRO A 232 24.66 11.35 4.06
C PRO A 232 25.32 12.18 2.95
N GLU A 233 26.64 12.31 2.99
CA GLU A 233 27.42 13.01 1.95
C GLU A 233 27.15 12.44 0.54
N PRO A 234 26.96 13.28 -0.51
CA PRO A 234 26.62 12.80 -1.86
C PRO A 234 27.57 11.74 -2.42
N ALA A 235 28.86 11.81 -2.12
CA ALA A 235 29.86 10.84 -2.59
C ALA A 235 29.63 9.42 -2.03
N GLY A 236 29.02 9.30 -0.84
CA GLY A 236 28.70 8.01 -0.20
C GLY A 236 27.43 7.35 -0.71
N ARG A 237 26.59 8.07 -1.48
CA ARG A 237 25.29 7.57 -1.94
C ARG A 237 25.44 6.62 -3.14
N PRO A 238 24.64 5.56 -3.24
CA PRO A 238 24.69 4.62 -4.37
C PRO A 238 24.00 5.17 -5.62
N GLY A 239 24.51 4.81 -6.80
CA GLY A 239 23.83 5.01 -8.08
C GLY A 239 23.23 6.42 -8.28
N ARG A 240 21.91 6.46 -8.52
CA ARG A 240 21.12 7.67 -8.73
C ARG A 240 20.85 8.46 -7.45
N CYS A 241 21.07 7.90 -6.26
CA CYS A 241 20.89 8.62 -5.00
C CYS A 241 21.85 9.83 -4.84
N ARG A 242 22.88 9.91 -5.69
CA ARG A 242 23.79 11.06 -5.79
C ARG A 242 23.15 12.30 -6.42
N ASP A 243 22.09 12.10 -7.20
CA ASP A 243 21.40 13.15 -7.96
C ASP A 243 19.93 13.19 -7.51
N ILE A 244 19.57 14.26 -6.79
CA ILE A 244 18.25 14.43 -6.20
C ILE A 244 17.16 14.40 -7.27
N GLU A 245 17.39 15.01 -8.43
CA GLU A 245 16.41 15.09 -9.51
C GLU A 245 16.19 13.72 -10.16
N GLN A 246 17.27 12.98 -10.42
CA GLN A 246 17.18 11.62 -10.98
C GLN A 246 16.51 10.65 -9.99
N LEU A 247 16.86 10.74 -8.70
CA LEU A 247 16.24 9.92 -7.66
C LEU A 247 14.74 10.22 -7.54
N ALA A 248 14.36 11.49 -7.48
CA ALA A 248 12.96 11.88 -7.40
C ALA A 248 12.17 11.41 -8.63
N ALA A 249 12.74 11.54 -9.83
CA ALA A 249 12.11 11.10 -11.07
C ALA A 249 11.86 9.58 -11.10
N VAL A 250 12.81 8.75 -10.64
CA VAL A 250 12.59 7.29 -10.59
C VAL A 250 11.61 6.92 -9.47
N LEU A 251 11.73 7.52 -8.28
CA LEU A 251 10.83 7.23 -7.16
C LEU A 251 9.37 7.55 -7.51
N LYS A 252 9.11 8.66 -8.22
CA LYS A 252 7.75 9.00 -8.71
C LYS A 252 7.18 7.96 -9.68
N GLN A 253 8.04 7.28 -10.44
CA GLN A 253 7.60 6.15 -11.27
C GLN A 253 7.36 4.90 -10.42
N GLY A 254 8.11 4.73 -9.34
CA GLY A 254 7.91 3.75 -8.28
C GLY A 254 9.23 3.19 -7.75
N PRO A 255 9.32 2.90 -6.44
CA PRO A 255 10.55 2.43 -5.83
C PRO A 255 10.93 1.01 -6.29
N ASP A 256 10.00 0.25 -6.86
CA ASP A 256 10.26 -1.02 -7.55
C ASP A 256 11.29 -0.90 -8.70
N ARG A 257 11.49 0.32 -9.23
CA ARG A 257 12.47 0.64 -10.30
C ARG A 257 13.86 1.02 -9.79
N LEU A 258 14.05 1.07 -8.48
CA LEU A 258 15.36 1.23 -7.88
C LEU A 258 16.17 -0.05 -8.01
N THR A 259 17.50 0.08 -8.00
CA THR A 259 18.38 -1.05 -7.70
C THR A 259 18.27 -1.40 -6.21
N ALA A 260 18.69 -2.61 -5.83
CA ALA A 260 18.72 -3.05 -4.43
C ALA A 260 19.44 -2.03 -3.52
N ALA A 261 20.64 -1.59 -3.93
CA ALA A 261 21.43 -0.63 -3.16
C ALA A 261 20.79 0.75 -3.03
N GLU A 262 20.12 1.24 -4.09
CA GLU A 262 19.41 2.53 -4.03
C GLU A 262 18.18 2.45 -3.13
N ALA A 263 17.43 1.35 -3.19
CA ALA A 263 16.27 1.13 -2.34
C ALA A 263 16.65 1.01 -0.87
N GLU A 264 17.69 0.23 -0.57
CA GLU A 264 18.24 0.09 0.78
C GLU A 264 18.64 1.45 1.34
N TRP A 265 19.41 2.22 0.57
CA TRP A 265 19.83 3.56 0.97
C TRP A 265 18.64 4.50 1.22
N CYS A 266 17.58 4.44 0.41
CA CYS A 266 16.39 5.24 0.62
C CYS A 266 15.70 4.95 1.96
N VAL A 267 15.65 3.68 2.37
CA VAL A 267 14.99 3.28 3.63
C VAL A 267 15.92 3.50 4.82
N GLU A 268 17.14 2.99 4.75
CA GLU A 268 18.06 2.97 5.88
C GLU A 268 18.85 4.26 6.08
N ASP A 269 19.39 4.86 5.03
CA ASP A 269 20.21 6.06 5.20
C ASP A 269 19.35 7.33 5.10
N ALA A 270 18.49 7.39 4.10
CA ALA A 270 17.70 8.56 3.78
C ALA A 270 16.38 8.65 4.56
N GLY A 271 15.99 7.61 5.28
CA GLY A 271 14.80 7.61 6.12
C GLY A 271 13.53 8.04 5.39
N ILE A 272 13.34 7.64 4.13
CA ILE A 272 12.27 8.15 3.24
C ILE A 272 10.87 8.09 3.88
N GLY A 273 10.61 7.05 4.69
CA GLY A 273 9.38 6.89 5.46
C GLY A 273 9.11 7.98 6.52
N PHE A 274 10.03 8.91 6.76
CA PHE A 274 9.89 10.00 7.72
C PHE A 274 9.95 11.40 7.09
N ALA A 275 10.36 11.52 5.82
CA ALA A 275 10.61 12.80 5.17
C ALA A 275 9.38 13.72 5.19
N LEU A 276 8.21 13.22 4.79
CA LEU A 276 6.97 14.02 4.72
C LEU A 276 6.53 14.55 6.09
N HIS A 277 6.67 13.73 7.14
CA HIS A 277 6.31 14.14 8.50
C HIS A 277 7.20 15.27 9.02
N HIS A 278 8.51 15.16 8.77
CA HIS A 278 9.48 16.19 9.15
C HIS A 278 9.21 17.51 8.41
N VAL A 279 8.98 17.46 7.09
CA VAL A 279 8.64 18.66 6.30
C VAL A 279 7.33 19.31 6.77
N ARG A 280 6.28 18.52 7.03
CA ARG A 280 4.98 19.03 7.53
C ARG A 280 5.12 19.64 8.93
N SER A 281 5.93 19.04 9.80
CA SER A 281 6.19 19.53 11.15
C SER A 281 6.89 20.90 11.15
N ASP A 282 7.91 21.06 10.31
CA ASP A 282 8.61 22.35 10.16
C ASP A 282 7.71 23.46 9.61
N ALA A 283 6.84 23.13 8.65
CA ALA A 283 5.87 24.07 8.11
C ALA A 283 4.86 24.53 9.17
N ALA A 284 4.50 23.65 10.12
CA ALA A 284 3.60 23.98 11.23
C ALA A 284 4.28 24.86 12.29
N MET A 285 5.57 24.62 12.60
CA MET A 285 6.32 25.44 13.57
C MET A 285 6.65 26.85 13.06
N LYS A 286 6.69 27.06 11.74
CA LYS A 286 6.96 28.36 11.10
C LYS A 286 5.72 29.26 10.95
N ARG A 287 4.52 28.79 11.30
CA ARG A 287 3.25 29.54 11.24
C ARG A 287 2.90 30.14 12.60
#